data_AF-A0A2E8XG46-F1
#
_entry.id   AF-A0A2E8XG46-F1
#
_cell.length_a   1.000
_cell.length_b   1.000
_cell.length_c   1.000
_cell.angle_alpha   90.00
_cell.angle_beta   90.00
_cell.angle_gamma   90.00
#
_symmetry.space_group_name_H-M   'P 1'
#
loop_
_entity.id
_entity.type
_entity.pdbx_description
1 polymer ?
#
loop_
_entity_poly.entity_id
_entity_poly.type
_entity_poly.pdbx_seq_one_letter_code
_entity_poly.pdbx_strand_id
1 'polypeptide(L)'
;SLNMGFRHDITSQQLTYGINYGNNSNGSTGRKAYDIDDVEEQINQPYLSAYVEKVAFGNVTFRFESRNITENEFCRKRTRFKGRITSGIVGEIEDYCNGNGMELALRVRSTF
;
A
#
# COMPACT_ATOMS: atom_id res chain seq x y z
N SER A 1 9.69 6.28 -7.06
CA SER A 1 8.78 6.01 -5.92
C SER A 1 9.33 6.70 -4.70
N LEU A 2 8.50 6.98 -3.70
CA LEU A 2 8.90 7.48 -2.38
C LEU A 2 8.73 6.36 -1.37
N ASN A 3 9.83 5.94 -0.73
CA ASN A 3 9.79 4.96 0.36
C ASN A 3 10.47 5.58 1.58
N MET A 4 9.75 5.62 2.70
CA MET A 4 10.21 6.24 3.94
C MET A 4 9.97 5.28 5.10
N GLY A 5 11.00 5.08 5.91
CA GLY A 5 10.93 4.30 7.14
C GLY A 5 11.36 5.13 8.33
N PHE A 6 10.64 5.00 9.44
CA PHE A 6 11.01 5.55 10.73
C PHE A 6 11.02 4.44 11.76
N ARG A 7 12.05 4.42 12.61
CA ARG A 7 12.17 3.53 13.77
C ARG A 7 12.70 4.35 14.93
N HIS A 8 12.14 4.10 16.12
CA HIS A 8 12.65 4.64 17.36
C HIS A 8 12.71 3.57 18.45
N ASP A 9 13.85 3.53 19.13
CA ASP A 9 14.17 2.61 20.21
C ASP A 9 14.28 3.38 21.53
N ILE A 10 13.33 3.15 22.44
CA ILE A 10 13.35 3.67 23.81
C ILE A 10 13.95 2.58 24.70
N THR A 11 15.28 2.53 24.72
CA THR A 11 16.06 1.46 25.38
C THR A 11 15.78 1.35 26.88
N SER A 12 15.62 2.49 27.57
CA SER A 12 15.25 2.53 29.00
C SER A 12 13.92 1.85 29.31
N GLN A 13 13.06 1.70 28.30
CA GLN A 13 11.76 1.06 28.40
C GLN A 13 11.71 -0.26 27.64
N GLN A 14 12.78 -0.74 26.99
CA GLN A 14 12.74 -1.94 26.15
C GLN A 14 11.56 -1.90 25.15
N LEU A 15 11.31 -0.72 24.60
CA LEU A 15 10.18 -0.41 23.73
C LEU A 15 10.72 0.09 22.40
N THR A 16 10.22 -0.47 21.31
CA THR A 16 10.53 -0.06 19.94
C THR A 16 9.23 0.17 19.20
N TYR A 17 9.18 1.20 18.36
CA TYR A 17 8.10 1.35 17.40
C TYR A 17 8.64 1.83 16.07
N GLY A 18 7.89 1.61 15.01
CA GLY A 18 8.27 2.04 13.68
C GLY A 18 7.10 2.16 12.72
N ILE A 19 7.32 2.93 11.66
CA ILE A 19 6.36 3.22 10.60
C ILE A 19 7.09 3.10 9.26
N ASN A 20 6.46 2.46 8.28
CA ASN A 20 6.95 2.42 6.90
C ASN A 20 5.86 2.92 5.96
N TYR A 21 6.20 3.92 5.16
CA TYR A 21 5.36 4.51 4.14
C TYR A 21 5.97 4.26 2.75
N GLY A 22 5.16 3.84 1.80
CA GLY A 22 5.54 3.66 0.41
C GLY A 22 4.54 4.32 -0.53
N ASN A 23 5.00 5.03 -1.54
CA ASN A 23 4.15 5.62 -2.56
C ASN A 23 4.83 5.68 -3.93
N ASN A 24 4.03 5.72 -4.98
CA ASN A 24 4.49 5.91 -6.35
C ASN A 24 4.84 7.38 -6.63
N SER A 25 5.79 7.60 -7.55
CA SER A 25 6.36 8.93 -7.82
C SER A 25 5.38 9.92 -8.46
N ASN A 26 4.18 9.47 -8.85
CA ASN A 26 3.12 10.33 -9.38
C ASN A 26 2.11 10.75 -8.31
N GLY A 27 2.40 10.60 -7.01
CA GLY A 27 1.46 11.01 -5.95
C GLY A 27 0.11 10.29 -6.02
N SER A 28 0.08 9.07 -6.56
CA SER A 28 -1.13 8.26 -6.77
C SER A 28 -2.15 8.87 -7.76
N THR A 29 -1.82 9.90 -8.53
CA THR A 29 -2.77 10.54 -9.47
C THR A 29 -3.00 9.77 -10.78
N GLY A 30 -2.54 8.53 -10.87
CA GLY A 30 -2.66 7.70 -12.06
C GLY A 30 -1.55 7.94 -13.07
N ARG A 31 -1.15 6.90 -13.82
CA ARG A 31 -0.36 7.05 -15.05
C ARG A 31 -1.25 6.69 -16.22
N LYS A 32 -1.41 7.61 -17.17
CA LYS A 32 -2.17 7.37 -18.39
C LYS A 32 -1.26 6.86 -19.51
N ALA A 33 -1.67 5.77 -20.14
CA ALA A 33 -1.11 5.24 -21.37
C ALA A 33 -2.14 5.37 -22.48
N TYR A 34 -1.69 5.71 -23.68
CA TYR A 34 -2.52 5.87 -24.87
C TYR A 34 -2.02 4.92 -25.94
N ASP A 35 -2.91 4.07 -26.45
CA ASP A 35 -2.68 3.26 -27.65
C ASP A 35 -3.52 3.82 -28.82
N ILE A 36 -3.65 3.09 -29.91
CA ILE A 36 -4.45 3.46 -31.09
C ILE A 36 -5.94 3.36 -30.79
N ASP A 37 -6.36 2.37 -29.99
CA ASP A 37 -7.76 2.00 -29.73
C ASP A 37 -8.12 1.97 -28.23
N ASP A 38 -7.19 2.21 -27.31
CA ASP A 38 -7.50 2.30 -25.89
C ASP A 38 -6.73 3.39 -25.11
N VAL A 39 -7.32 3.78 -23.99
CA VAL A 39 -6.69 4.65 -22.99
C VAL A 39 -6.76 3.94 -21.65
N GLU A 40 -5.60 3.70 -21.04
CA GLU A 40 -5.50 3.03 -19.75
C GLU A 40 -4.91 3.96 -18.69
N GLU A 41 -5.48 3.94 -17.49
CA GLU A 41 -5.00 4.67 -16.32
C GLU A 41 -4.73 3.70 -15.17
N GLN A 42 -3.47 3.69 -14.71
CA GLN A 42 -3.02 2.86 -13.59
C GLN A 42 -2.81 3.70 -12.34
N ILE A 43 -3.62 3.45 -11.32
CA ILE A 43 -3.62 4.15 -10.04
C ILE A 43 -3.07 3.20 -8.98
N ASN A 44 -1.98 3.62 -8.35
CA ASN A 44 -1.40 2.91 -7.22
C ASN A 44 -1.49 3.83 -6.01
N GLN A 45 -2.33 3.46 -5.04
CA GLN A 45 -2.46 4.20 -3.80
C GLN A 45 -1.17 4.09 -2.95
N PRO A 46 -1.02 4.87 -1.86
CA PRO A 46 0.09 4.69 -0.92
C PRO A 46 -0.13 3.48 0.00
N TYR A 47 0.97 2.89 0.45
CA TYR A 47 1.04 1.84 1.47
C TYR A 47 1.57 2.41 2.79
N LEU A 48 0.97 2.02 3.90
CA LEU A 48 1.43 2.34 5.24
C LEU A 48 1.41 1.08 6.13
N SER A 49 2.47 0.89 6.92
CA SER A 49 2.52 -0.11 7.99
C SER A 49 3.17 0.47 9.22
N ALA A 50 2.76 -0.02 10.39
CA ALA A 50 3.33 0.38 11.67
C ALA A 50 3.41 -0.80 12.62
N TYR A 51 4.35 -0.72 13.56
CA TYR A 51 4.46 -1.69 14.65
C TYR A 51 4.87 -1.01 15.96
N VAL A 52 4.50 -1.66 17.06
CA VAL A 52 5.03 -1.42 18.40
C VAL A 52 5.45 -2.76 19.00
N GLU A 53 6.62 -2.77 19.61
CA GLU A 53 7.23 -3.96 20.21
C GLU A 53 7.75 -3.62 21.61
N LYS A 54 7.42 -4.47 22.58
CA LYS A 54 7.76 -4.28 23.99
C LYS A 54 8.28 -5.59 24.56
N VAL A 55 9.41 -5.53 25.24
CA VAL A 55 9.85 -6.62 26.13
C VAL A 55 9.34 -6.34 27.54
N ALA A 56 8.68 -7.32 28.15
CA ALA A 56 8.12 -7.25 29.48
C ALA A 56 8.23 -8.62 30.18
N PHE A 57 7.97 -8.65 31.49
CA PHE A 57 8.00 -9.87 32.30
C PHE A 57 9.30 -10.68 32.16
N GLY A 58 10.43 -9.97 32.13
CA GLY A 58 11.75 -10.55 31.89
C GLY A 58 12.06 -10.69 30.40
N ASN A 59 11.63 -11.80 29.80
CA ASN A 59 12.03 -12.24 28.47
C ASN A 59 10.85 -12.42 27.48
N VAL A 60 9.69 -11.81 27.76
CA VAL A 60 8.50 -11.92 26.91
C VAL A 60 8.39 -10.69 26.01
N THR A 61 8.46 -10.92 24.70
CA THR A 61 8.30 -9.89 23.67
C THR A 61 6.87 -9.88 23.15
N PHE A 62 6.20 -8.74 23.26
CA PHE A 62 4.91 -8.44 22.66
C PHE A 62 5.13 -7.55 21.45
N ARG A 63 4.60 -7.93 20.29
CA ARG A 63 4.63 -7.12 19.08
C ARG A 63 3.22 -6.99 18.52
N PHE A 64 2.71 -5.76 18.48
CA PHE A 64 1.50 -5.43 17.74
C PHE A 64 1.92 -4.76 16.44
N GLU A 65 1.51 -5.32 15.31
CA GLU A 65 1.88 -4.82 14.00
C GLU A 65 0.68 -4.79 13.05
N SER A 66 0.78 -3.88 12.09
CA SER A 66 -0.20 -3.68 11.05
C SER A 66 0.47 -3.81 9.69
N ARG A 67 -0.28 -4.32 8.72
CA ARG A 67 0.05 -4.24 7.30
C ARG A 67 -1.06 -3.50 6.60
N ASN A 68 -0.66 -2.62 5.69
CA ASN A 68 -1.57 -1.90 4.80
C ASN A 68 -2.67 -1.08 5.53
N ILE A 69 -2.28 -0.23 6.49
CA ILE A 69 -3.21 0.64 7.24
C ILE A 69 -4.00 1.57 6.30
N THR A 70 -3.41 1.97 5.18
CA THR A 70 -4.04 2.84 4.18
C THR A 70 -5.03 2.11 3.27
N GLU A 71 -5.23 0.80 3.48
CA GLU A 71 -6.07 -0.05 2.62
C GLU A 71 -5.72 0.12 1.14
N ASN A 72 -4.42 0.11 0.85
CA ASN A 72 -3.87 0.30 -0.48
C ASN A 72 -4.51 -0.63 -1.51
N GLU A 73 -4.97 -0.02 -2.60
CA GLU A 73 -5.42 -0.70 -3.80
C GLU A 73 -4.57 -0.31 -5.03
N PHE A 74 -4.46 -1.29 -5.93
CA PHE A 74 -4.13 -1.07 -7.33
C PHE A 74 -5.42 -1.01 -8.13
N CYS A 75 -5.67 0.14 -8.77
CA CYS A 75 -6.80 0.33 -9.66
C CYS A 75 -6.33 0.55 -11.10
N ARG A 76 -7.06 -0.03 -12.05
CA ARG A 76 -6.86 0.11 -13.49
C ARG A 76 -8.17 0.48 -14.13
N LYS A 77 -8.19 1.64 -14.77
CA LYS A 77 -9.32 2.12 -15.57
C LYS A 77 -8.95 2.06 -17.03
N ARG A 78 -9.76 1.43 -17.87
CA ARG A 78 -9.50 1.32 -19.30
C ARG A 78 -10.73 1.67 -20.10
N THR A 79 -10.55 2.58 -21.06
CA THR A 79 -11.58 2.90 -22.05
C THR A 79 -11.11 2.39 -23.40
N ARG A 80 -11.86 1.45 -23.98
CA ARG A 80 -11.60 0.89 -25.31
C ARG A 80 -12.58 1.45 -26.33
N PHE A 81 -12.07 1.79 -27.50
CA PHE A 81 -12.81 2.40 -28.60
C PHE A 81 -13.05 1.39 -29.72
N LYS A 82 -14.14 1.56 -30.47
CA LYS A 82 -14.40 0.77 -31.69
C LYS A 82 -13.58 1.33 -32.85
N GLY A 83 -12.34 0.86 -32.97
CA GLY A 83 -11.36 1.40 -33.90
C GLY A 83 -10.51 2.48 -33.23
N ARG A 84 -10.12 3.54 -33.96
CA ARG A 84 -9.20 4.55 -33.43
C ARG A 84 -9.85 5.42 -32.36
N ILE A 85 -9.08 5.83 -31.35
CA ILE A 85 -9.51 6.79 -30.31
C ILE A 85 -10.08 8.08 -30.94
N THR A 86 -9.51 8.54 -32.05
CA THR A 86 -9.97 9.75 -32.76
C THR A 86 -11.39 9.65 -33.31
N SER A 87 -11.94 8.43 -33.49
CA SER A 87 -13.35 8.24 -33.85
C SER A 87 -14.32 8.56 -32.71
N GLY A 88 -13.83 8.52 -31.46
CA GLY A 88 -14.60 8.80 -30.25
C GLY A 88 -15.67 7.76 -29.90
N ILE A 89 -15.78 6.65 -30.64
CA ILE A 89 -16.82 5.64 -30.41
C ILE A 89 -16.37 4.70 -29.29
N VAL A 90 -16.86 4.93 -28.07
CA VAL A 90 -16.57 4.05 -26.92
C VAL A 90 -17.22 2.68 -27.13
N GLY A 91 -16.42 1.62 -26.99
CA GLY A 91 -16.86 0.23 -27.04
C GLY A 91 -17.04 -0.38 -25.66
N GLU A 92 -16.08 -0.13 -24.77
CA GLU A 92 -16.02 -0.77 -23.45
C GLU A 92 -15.35 0.16 -22.43
N ILE A 93 -15.83 0.11 -21.19
CA ILE A 93 -15.22 0.76 -20.03
C ILE A 93 -14.99 -0.32 -18.99
N GLU A 94 -13.73 -0.54 -18.63
CA GLU A 94 -13.32 -1.39 -17.52
C GLU A 94 -12.89 -0.52 -16.34
N ASP A 95 -13.44 -0.80 -15.16
CA ASP A 95 -12.98 -0.24 -13.89
C ASP A 95 -12.69 -1.40 -12.93
N TYR A 96 -11.41 -1.60 -12.63
CA TYR A 96 -10.92 -2.74 -11.86
C TYR A 96 -10.04 -2.24 -10.72
N CYS A 97 -10.34 -2.68 -9.49
CA CYS A 97 -9.50 -2.43 -8.32
C CYS A 97 -9.21 -3.75 -7.60
N ASN A 98 -8.00 -3.85 -7.05
CA ASN A 98 -7.57 -4.98 -6.24
C ASN A 98 -6.71 -4.50 -5.07
N GLY A 99 -6.98 -5.04 -3.88
CA GLY A 99 -6.21 -4.77 -2.67
C GLY A 99 -6.29 -5.94 -1.71
N ASN A 100 -5.34 -5.97 -0.77
CA ASN A 100 -5.23 -7.02 0.25
C ASN A 100 -5.92 -6.63 1.58
N GLY A 101 -6.55 -5.45 1.65
CA GLY A 101 -7.13 -4.90 2.88
C GLY A 101 -6.08 -4.62 3.97
N MET A 102 -6.55 -4.21 5.15
CA MET A 102 -5.71 -4.02 6.34
C MET A 102 -5.59 -5.33 7.13
N GLU A 103 -4.37 -5.67 7.57
CA GLU A 103 -4.11 -6.78 8.48
C GLU A 103 -3.55 -6.26 9.81
N LEU A 104 -4.03 -6.83 10.92
CA LEU A 104 -3.52 -6.57 12.26
C LEU A 104 -3.06 -7.90 12.88
N ALA A 105 -1.88 -7.88 13.52
CA ALA A 105 -1.32 -9.04 14.17
C ALA A 105 -0.76 -8.68 15.54
N LEU A 106 -1.14 -9.48 16.55
CA LEU A 106 -0.47 -9.51 17.84
C LEU A 106 0.39 -10.78 17.92
N ARG A 107 1.69 -10.61 18.16
CA ARG A 107 2.66 -11.68 18.29
C ARG A 107 3.27 -11.65 19.68
N VAL A 108 3.31 -12.80 20.34
CA VAL A 108 3.94 -12.98 21.65
C VAL A 108 5.04 -14.01 21.50
N ARG A 109 6.25 -13.69 21.97
CA ARG A 109 7.44 -14.56 21.91
C ARG A 109 8.12 -14.58 23.27
N SER A 110 8.70 -15.71 23.65
CA SER A 110 9.54 -15.83 24.84
C SER A 110 10.77 -16.65 24.48
N THR A 111 11.92 -16.29 25.03
CA THR A 111 13.20 -17.02 24.88
C THR A 111 13.57 -17.64 26.21
N PHE A 112 13.51 -18.98 26.31
CA PHE A 112 13.85 -19.75 27.52
C PHE A 112 15.35 -20.06 27.60
#